data_AF-E3VP09-F1
#
_entry.id   AF-E3VP09-F1
#
_cell.length_a   1.000
_cell.length_b   1.000
_cell.length_c   1.000
_cell.angle_alpha   90.00
_cell.angle_beta   90.00
_cell.angle_gamma   90.00
#
_symmetry.space_group_name_H-M   'P 1'
#
loop_
_entity.id
_entity.type
_entity.pdbx_description
1 polymer ?
#
loop_
_entity_poly.entity_id
_entity_poly.type
_entity_poly.pdbx_seq_one_letter_code
_entity_poly.pdbx_strand_id
1 'polypeptide(L)'
;GVSMPSMQRTGMDFAEIMELERADKRQELHERTPLSDVVLDMVCEHFPNPIDAQPRRIPRVWRGDDESDIAEQMRLVDEDGEVVLMVTDIAMDPHAGEVASGRVFSGTLEKGQELYVSGTAGKNRIQSVGVYMGGEREEVDEVPAGNIAAVTGLKDAIAGSTVSSVEMT
;
A
#
# COMPACT_ATOMS: atom_id res chain seq x y z
N GLY A 1 9.38 6.65 -21.94
CA GLY A 1 10.44 6.96 -20.94
C GLY A 1 11.77 6.40 -21.44
N VAL A 2 12.89 6.54 -20.72
CA VAL A 2 14.15 5.89 -21.15
C VAL A 2 14.93 5.41 -19.93
N SER A 3 15.39 4.17 -19.98
CA SER A 3 16.34 3.57 -19.02
C SER A 3 17.33 2.69 -19.80
N MET A 4 18.50 2.40 -19.23
CA MET A 4 19.49 1.54 -19.90
C MET A 4 18.90 0.14 -20.23
N PRO A 5 18.20 -0.56 -19.31
CA PRO A 5 17.52 -1.81 -19.64
C PRO A 5 16.46 -1.65 -20.75
N SER A 6 15.66 -0.59 -20.71
CA SER A 6 14.65 -0.32 -21.75
C SER A 6 15.28 -0.08 -23.12
N MET A 7 16.41 0.62 -23.20
CA MET A 7 17.15 0.85 -24.46
C MET A 7 17.68 -0.46 -25.03
N GLN A 8 18.25 -1.33 -24.18
CA GLN A 8 18.71 -2.66 -24.60
C GLN A 8 17.55 -3.53 -25.11
N ARG A 9 16.38 -3.45 -24.47
CA ARG A 9 15.17 -4.20 -24.84
C ARG A 9 14.52 -3.69 -26.14
N THR A 10 14.45 -2.37 -26.32
CA THR A 10 13.76 -1.72 -27.45
C THR A 10 14.68 -1.49 -28.66
N GLY A 11 15.99 -1.58 -28.46
CA GLY A 11 17.00 -1.22 -29.47
C GLY A 11 17.12 0.29 -29.69
N MET A 12 16.38 1.13 -28.96
CA MET A 12 16.48 2.58 -29.09
C MET A 12 17.71 3.14 -28.38
N ASP A 13 18.42 4.03 -29.06
CA ASP A 13 19.49 4.82 -28.46
C ASP A 13 19.09 6.29 -28.17
N PHE A 14 19.95 7.00 -27.44
CA PHE A 14 19.71 8.42 -27.10
C PHE A 14 19.70 9.33 -28.34
N ALA A 15 20.41 8.96 -29.41
CA ALA A 15 20.46 9.76 -30.62
C ALA A 15 19.12 9.70 -31.36
N GLU A 16 18.55 8.51 -31.53
CA GLU A 16 17.23 8.30 -32.12
C GLU A 16 16.13 9.06 -31.35
N ILE A 17 16.19 9.05 -30.01
CA ILE A 17 15.23 9.79 -29.18
C ILE A 17 15.32 11.30 -29.45
N MET A 18 16.54 11.85 -29.48
CA MET A 18 16.75 13.27 -29.79
C MET A 18 16.27 13.63 -31.21
N GLU A 19 16.46 12.73 -32.18
CA GLU A 19 15.98 12.92 -33.55
C GLU A 19 14.45 12.95 -33.63
N LEU A 20 13.78 12.00 -32.97
CA LEU A 20 12.32 11.94 -32.92
C LEU A 20 11.73 13.18 -32.24
N GLU A 21 12.32 13.67 -31.15
CA GLU A 21 11.91 14.90 -30.48
C GLU A 21 12.12 16.14 -31.36
N ARG A 22 13.29 16.27 -31.99
CA ARG A 22 13.58 17.40 -32.91
C ARG A 22 12.66 17.42 -34.13
N ALA A 23 12.17 16.26 -34.55
CA ALA A 23 11.23 16.11 -35.65
C ALA A 23 9.75 16.23 -35.21
N ASP A 24 9.47 16.59 -33.95
CA ASP A 24 8.12 16.68 -33.36
C ASP A 24 7.32 15.35 -33.42
N LYS A 25 7.99 14.21 -33.55
CA LYS A 25 7.39 12.86 -33.67
C LYS A 25 7.09 12.21 -32.31
N ARG A 26 6.44 12.96 -31.42
CA ARG A 26 6.19 12.54 -30.03
C ARG A 26 5.30 11.29 -29.91
N GLN A 27 4.37 11.10 -30.83
CA GLN A 27 3.50 9.91 -30.84
C GLN A 27 4.29 8.63 -31.16
N GLU A 28 5.16 8.69 -32.17
CA GLU A 28 6.06 7.57 -32.54
C GLU A 28 7.00 7.22 -31.38
N LEU A 29 7.54 8.23 -30.69
CA LEU A 29 8.37 8.03 -29.50
C LEU A 29 7.59 7.36 -28.36
N HIS A 30 6.36 7.80 -28.08
CA HIS A 30 5.51 7.21 -27.05
C HIS A 30 5.19 5.74 -27.34
N GLU A 31 4.88 5.40 -28.59
CA GLU A 31 4.59 4.03 -29.01
C GLU A 31 5.81 3.11 -28.89
N ARG A 32 7.01 3.62 -29.19
CA ARG A 32 8.26 2.84 -29.09
C ARG A 32 8.78 2.71 -27.66
N THR A 33 8.52 3.70 -26.80
CA THR A 33 8.92 3.66 -25.39
C THR A 33 7.88 4.30 -24.46
N PRO A 34 6.83 3.54 -24.10
CA PRO A 34 5.82 4.02 -23.17
C PRO A 34 6.46 4.47 -21.85
N LEU A 35 6.01 5.59 -21.30
CA LEU A 35 6.54 6.09 -20.03
C LEU A 35 6.22 5.15 -18.87
N SER A 36 4.99 4.62 -18.85
CA SER A 36 4.51 3.67 -17.84
C SER A 36 5.44 2.48 -17.72
N ASP A 37 5.80 1.84 -18.85
CA ASP A 37 6.58 0.63 -18.86
C ASP A 37 7.95 0.88 -18.22
N VAL A 38 8.65 1.92 -18.66
CA VAL A 38 9.99 2.22 -18.15
C VAL A 38 9.98 2.58 -16.66
N VAL A 39 9.00 3.38 -16.23
CA VAL A 39 8.95 3.84 -14.83
C VAL A 39 8.45 2.72 -13.91
N LEU A 40 7.47 1.93 -14.32
CA LEU A 40 6.94 0.83 -13.52
C LEU A 40 7.91 -0.35 -13.48
N ASP A 41 8.63 -0.64 -14.58
CA ASP A 41 9.74 -1.60 -14.59
C ASP A 41 10.79 -1.18 -13.54
N MET A 42 11.19 0.09 -13.54
CA MET A 42 12.14 0.64 -12.56
C MET A 42 11.65 0.51 -11.12
N VAL A 43 10.35 0.75 -10.87
CA VAL A 43 9.76 0.56 -9.56
C VAL A 43 9.84 -0.90 -9.13
N CYS A 44 9.45 -1.83 -10.00
CA CYS A 44 9.51 -3.27 -9.70
C CYS A 44 10.95 -3.77 -9.47
N GLU A 45 11.93 -3.23 -10.20
CA GLU A 45 13.33 -3.67 -10.09
C GLU A 45 14.06 -3.10 -8.87
N HIS A 46 13.71 -1.89 -8.42
CA HIS A 46 14.51 -1.16 -7.44
C HIS A 46 13.80 -0.88 -6.11
N PHE A 47 12.48 -0.96 -6.06
CA PHE A 47 11.74 -0.74 -4.82
C PHE A 47 11.47 -2.09 -4.14
N PRO A 48 11.74 -2.21 -2.82
CA PRO A 48 11.51 -3.45 -2.11
C PRO A 48 10.00 -3.71 -1.95
N ASN A 49 9.62 -4.98 -2.05
CA ASN A 49 8.28 -5.44 -1.68
C ASN A 49 8.09 -5.35 -0.14
N PRO A 50 6.85 -5.54 0.36
CA PRO A 50 6.56 -5.56 1.80
C PRO A 50 7.44 -6.51 2.62
N ILE A 51 7.70 -7.71 2.12
CA ILE A 51 8.44 -8.79 2.80
C ILE A 51 9.90 -8.37 3.02
N ASP A 52 10.51 -7.70 2.05
CA ASP A 52 11.90 -7.23 2.16
C ASP A 52 12.02 -5.91 2.94
N ALA A 53 10.97 -5.09 2.90
CA ALA A 53 10.98 -3.75 3.48
C ALA A 53 10.60 -3.72 4.96
N GLN A 54 9.56 -4.46 5.37
CA GLN A 54 9.00 -4.42 6.72
C GLN A 54 10.01 -4.78 7.82
N PRO A 55 10.84 -5.85 7.71
CA PRO A 55 11.83 -6.20 8.73
C PRO A 55 12.75 -5.05 9.13
N ARG A 56 13.12 -4.18 8.17
CA ARG A 56 14.04 -3.05 8.39
C ARG A 56 13.31 -1.77 8.81
N ARG A 57 12.01 -1.66 8.52
CA ARG A 57 11.20 -0.45 8.75
C ARG A 57 10.47 -0.48 10.08
N ILE A 58 9.93 -1.63 10.50
CA ILE A 58 9.15 -1.76 11.74
C ILE A 58 9.90 -1.20 12.96
N PRO A 59 11.20 -1.52 13.20
CA PRO A 59 11.94 -0.97 14.34
C PRO A 59 12.11 0.56 14.33
N ARG A 60 11.84 1.23 13.20
CA ARG A 60 11.94 2.69 13.07
C ARG A 60 10.61 3.40 13.15
N VAL A 61 9.53 2.76 12.68
CA VAL A 61 8.20 3.38 12.58
C VAL A 61 7.29 3.03 13.74
N TRP A 62 7.57 1.93 14.44
CA TRP A 62 6.82 1.47 15.60
C TRP A 62 7.74 1.45 16.82
N ARG A 63 7.22 1.90 17.97
CA ARG A 63 8.00 2.09 19.22
C ARG A 63 7.54 1.16 20.35
N GLY A 64 6.80 0.10 20.02
CA GLY A 64 6.47 -0.94 20.99
C GLY A 64 7.65 -1.85 21.28
N ASP A 65 7.41 -2.91 22.04
CA ASP A 65 8.42 -3.89 22.39
C ASP A 65 8.88 -4.69 21.15
N ASP A 66 10.15 -4.51 20.76
CA ASP A 66 10.73 -5.15 19.57
C ASP A 66 10.82 -6.68 19.72
N GLU A 67 10.81 -7.21 20.95
CA GLU A 67 10.82 -8.65 21.24
C GLU A 67 9.41 -9.27 21.32
N SER A 68 8.36 -8.47 21.16
CA SER A 68 6.98 -8.98 21.20
C SER A 68 6.59 -9.76 19.95
N ASP A 69 5.67 -10.72 20.11
CA ASP A 69 5.14 -11.53 19.01
C ASP A 69 4.55 -10.65 17.89
N ILE A 70 3.86 -9.56 18.24
CA ILE A 70 3.25 -8.66 17.25
C ILE A 70 4.30 -7.88 16.44
N ALA A 71 5.47 -7.58 17.04
CA ALA A 71 6.58 -6.97 16.33
C ALA A 71 7.16 -7.96 15.30
N GLU A 72 7.28 -9.23 15.67
CA GLU A 72 7.72 -10.29 14.77
C GLU A 72 6.74 -10.51 13.63
N GLN A 73 5.44 -10.65 13.93
CA GLN A 73 4.38 -10.80 12.94
C GLN A 73 4.36 -9.65 11.92
N MET A 74 4.49 -8.39 12.38
CA MET A 74 4.64 -7.23 11.50
C MET A 74 5.92 -7.25 10.67
N ARG A 75 7.05 -7.75 11.21
CA ARG A 75 8.30 -7.87 10.44
C ARG A 75 8.17 -8.96 9.36
N LEU A 76 7.48 -10.05 9.66
CA LEU A 76 7.27 -11.18 8.76
C LEU A 76 6.17 -10.96 7.72
N VAL A 77 5.38 -9.88 7.85
CA VAL A 77 4.18 -9.65 7.02
C VAL A 77 3.20 -10.81 7.18
N ASP A 78 3.07 -11.30 8.41
CA ASP A 78 2.28 -12.49 8.73
C ASP A 78 0.78 -12.20 8.57
N GLU A 79 0.12 -12.89 7.65
CA GLU A 79 -1.32 -12.76 7.34
C GLU A 79 -2.21 -13.52 8.33
N ASP A 80 -1.66 -14.54 9.02
CA ASP A 80 -2.34 -15.32 10.06
C ASP A 80 -2.17 -14.69 11.46
N GLY A 81 -1.35 -13.64 11.56
CA GLY A 81 -1.03 -12.95 12.80
C GLY A 81 -2.13 -12.01 13.31
N GLU A 82 -1.81 -11.29 14.39
CA GLU A 82 -2.69 -10.25 14.93
C GLU A 82 -2.77 -9.06 13.97
N VAL A 83 -3.98 -8.54 13.77
CA VAL A 83 -4.21 -7.42 12.86
C VAL A 83 -3.49 -6.18 13.37
N VAL A 84 -2.69 -5.57 12.50
CA VAL A 84 -2.13 -4.23 12.70
C VAL A 84 -2.28 -3.41 11.43
N LEU A 85 -3.11 -2.38 11.48
CA LEU A 85 -3.37 -1.43 10.40
C LEU A 85 -2.91 -0.04 10.83
N MET A 86 -2.08 0.61 10.00
CA MET A 86 -1.77 2.03 10.14
C MET A 86 -2.63 2.84 9.18
N VAL A 87 -3.55 3.63 9.73
CA VAL A 87 -4.41 4.53 8.94
C VAL A 87 -3.57 5.71 8.46
N THR A 88 -3.56 5.95 7.15
CA THR A 88 -2.80 7.04 6.53
C THR A 88 -3.69 8.17 6.04
N ASP A 89 -4.93 7.88 5.68
CA ASP A 89 -5.88 8.85 5.14
C ASP A 89 -7.31 8.50 5.56
N ILE A 90 -8.15 9.52 5.69
CA ILE A 90 -9.59 9.37 5.91
C ILE A 90 -10.34 10.25 4.92
N ALA A 91 -11.20 9.60 4.13
CA ALA A 91 -12.03 10.25 3.14
C ALA A 91 -13.51 9.95 3.38
N MET A 92 -14.37 10.90 3.02
CA MET A 92 -15.82 10.70 3.01
C MET A 92 -16.27 10.25 1.62
N ASP A 93 -16.75 9.02 1.53
CA ASP A 93 -17.40 8.47 0.34
C ASP A 93 -18.91 8.76 0.37
N PRO A 94 -19.52 9.22 -0.74
CA PRO A 94 -20.95 9.55 -0.78
C PRO A 94 -21.89 8.37 -0.46
N HIS A 95 -21.47 7.13 -0.69
CA HIS A 95 -22.31 5.93 -0.52
C HIS A 95 -21.95 5.13 0.73
N ALA A 96 -20.64 5.00 1.02
CA ALA A 96 -20.11 4.19 2.10
C ALA A 96 -19.82 4.99 3.38
N GLY A 97 -19.90 6.32 3.34
CA GLY A 97 -19.56 7.18 4.47
C GLY A 97 -18.05 7.26 4.68
N GLU A 98 -17.61 7.25 5.93
CA GLU A 98 -16.20 7.40 6.29
C GLU A 98 -15.38 6.15 5.91
N VAL A 99 -14.31 6.38 5.15
CA VAL A 99 -13.39 5.36 4.66
C VAL A 99 -12.00 5.66 5.20
N ALA A 100 -11.49 4.75 6.04
CA ALA A 100 -10.12 4.78 6.52
C ALA A 100 -9.23 3.98 5.56
N SER A 101 -8.23 4.66 4.99
CA SER A 101 -7.27 4.04 4.08
C SER A 101 -5.95 3.88 4.80
N GLY A 102 -5.33 2.71 4.70
CA GLY A 102 -4.13 2.43 5.48
C GLY A 102 -3.36 1.21 5.03
N ARG A 103 -2.21 0.99 5.66
CA ARG A 103 -1.32 -0.15 5.42
C ARG A 103 -1.54 -1.24 6.45
N VAL A 104 -1.87 -2.45 6.01
CA VAL A 104 -1.89 -3.65 6.86
C VAL A 104 -0.45 -4.14 7.02
N PHE A 105 0.06 -4.13 8.25
CA PHE A 105 1.41 -4.59 8.58
C PHE A 105 1.43 -6.07 8.99
N SER A 106 0.37 -6.54 9.64
CA SER A 106 0.15 -7.95 10.02
C SER A 106 -1.35 -8.26 10.14
N GLY A 107 -1.68 -9.54 10.09
CA GLY A 107 -3.02 -10.10 10.12
C GLY A 107 -3.79 -9.89 8.83
N THR A 108 -5.05 -10.30 8.86
CA THR A 108 -5.99 -10.19 7.75
C THR A 108 -7.24 -9.44 8.20
N LEU A 109 -7.56 -8.37 7.48
CA LEU A 109 -8.78 -7.59 7.72
C LEU A 109 -9.97 -8.28 7.08
N GLU A 110 -11.03 -8.49 7.85
CA GLU A 110 -12.27 -9.09 7.40
C GLU A 110 -13.50 -8.32 7.87
N LYS A 111 -14.59 -8.46 7.12
CA LYS A 111 -15.88 -7.88 7.50
C LYS A 111 -16.35 -8.39 8.86
N GLY A 112 -16.76 -7.47 9.73
CA GLY A 112 -17.37 -7.77 11.00
C GLY A 112 -16.40 -7.97 12.16
N GLN A 113 -15.08 -7.96 11.91
CA GLN A 113 -14.05 -7.96 12.95
C GLN A 113 -14.17 -6.74 13.87
N GLU A 114 -13.82 -6.92 15.13
CA GLU A 114 -13.79 -5.86 16.14
C GLU A 114 -12.35 -5.52 16.50
N LEU A 115 -11.92 -4.31 16.15
CA LEU A 115 -10.56 -3.82 16.34
C LEU A 115 -10.52 -2.61 17.26
N TYR A 116 -9.44 -2.46 18.00
CA TYR A 116 -9.13 -1.28 18.80
C TYR A 116 -8.58 -0.17 17.91
N VAL A 117 -8.90 1.08 18.25
CA VAL A 117 -8.22 2.26 17.71
C VAL A 117 -7.38 2.87 18.83
N SER A 118 -6.09 3.05 18.60
CA SER A 118 -5.15 3.56 19.61
C SER A 118 -5.60 4.90 20.20
N GLY A 119 -5.63 4.99 21.53
CA GLY A 119 -6.03 6.22 22.25
C GLY A 119 -7.54 6.42 22.40
N THR A 120 -8.35 5.43 22.02
CA THR A 120 -9.81 5.47 22.10
C THR A 120 -10.32 4.36 23.03
N ALA A 121 -11.51 4.52 23.58
CA ALA A 121 -12.11 3.51 24.46
C ALA A 121 -13.00 2.55 23.66
N GLY A 122 -12.75 1.25 23.81
CA GLY A 122 -13.57 0.20 23.20
C GLY A 122 -13.10 -0.23 21.81
N LYS A 123 -13.95 -1.00 21.13
CA LYS A 123 -13.69 -1.57 19.81
C LYS A 123 -14.60 -0.98 18.75
N ASN A 124 -14.06 -0.86 17.55
CA ASN A 124 -14.76 -0.50 16.33
C ASN A 124 -15.01 -1.77 15.53
N ARG A 125 -16.17 -1.87 14.89
CA ARG A 125 -16.54 -3.03 14.08
C ARG A 125 -16.43 -2.70 12.60
N ILE A 126 -15.59 -3.45 11.90
CA ILE A 126 -15.43 -3.33 10.44
C ILE A 126 -16.75 -3.64 9.74
N GLN A 127 -17.18 -2.76 8.84
CA GLN A 127 -18.39 -2.94 8.03
C GLN A 127 -18.08 -3.53 6.65
N SER A 128 -17.00 -3.08 6.03
CA SER A 128 -16.44 -3.63 4.80
C SER A 128 -14.94 -3.35 4.70
N VAL A 129 -14.27 -4.18 3.91
CA VAL A 129 -12.85 -4.03 3.55
C VAL A 129 -12.73 -4.00 2.03
N GLY A 130 -11.70 -3.34 1.54
CA GLY A 130 -11.50 -3.19 0.11
C GLY A 130 -10.06 -2.91 -0.25
N VAL A 131 -9.76 -3.08 -1.53
CA VAL A 131 -8.48 -2.70 -2.14
C VAL A 131 -8.71 -1.64 -3.20
N TYR A 132 -7.64 -0.99 -3.63
CA TYR A 132 -7.68 -0.02 -4.73
C TYR A 132 -7.34 -0.68 -6.05
N MET A 133 -8.27 -0.59 -7.01
CA MET A 133 -8.04 -0.94 -8.41
C MET A 133 -7.99 0.36 -9.22
N GLY A 134 -6.78 0.90 -9.38
CA GLY A 134 -6.58 2.22 -9.99
C GLY A 134 -7.13 3.33 -9.10
N GLY A 135 -8.13 4.07 -9.59
CA GLY A 135 -8.79 5.14 -8.84
C GLY A 135 -10.05 4.70 -8.09
N GLU A 136 -10.46 3.45 -8.25
CA GLU A 136 -11.69 2.92 -7.68
C GLU A 136 -11.38 1.97 -6.53
N ARG A 137 -12.27 1.97 -5.52
CA ARG A 137 -12.21 1.05 -4.39
C ARG A 137 -13.13 -0.11 -4.67
N GLU A 138 -12.62 -1.31 -4.44
CA GLU A 138 -13.32 -2.56 -4.71
C GLU A 138 -13.47 -3.32 -3.39
N GLU A 139 -14.71 -3.61 -3.02
CA GLU A 139 -15.03 -4.36 -1.80
C GLU A 139 -14.66 -5.83 -2.00
N VAL A 140 -13.93 -6.38 -1.03
CA VAL A 140 -13.48 -7.77 -1.02
C VAL A 140 -13.82 -8.42 0.31
N ASP A 141 -13.73 -9.74 0.38
CA ASP A 141 -14.05 -10.48 1.61
C ASP A 141 -12.98 -10.27 2.70
N GLU A 142 -11.71 -10.23 2.29
CA GLU A 142 -10.56 -10.11 3.18
C GLU A 142 -9.39 -9.32 2.53
N VAL A 143 -8.57 -8.67 3.36
CA VAL A 143 -7.35 -7.97 2.92
C VAL A 143 -6.17 -8.36 3.82
N PRO A 144 -5.21 -9.17 3.33
CA PRO A 144 -4.09 -9.65 4.13
C PRO A 144 -2.96 -8.61 4.26
N ALA A 145 -2.04 -8.90 5.17
CA ALA A 145 -0.84 -8.12 5.44
C ALA A 145 -0.03 -7.77 4.17
N GLY A 146 0.57 -6.59 4.18
CA GLY A 146 1.35 -6.07 3.05
C GLY A 146 0.54 -5.20 2.07
N ASN A 147 -0.79 -5.25 2.12
CA ASN A 147 -1.67 -4.48 1.25
C ASN A 147 -1.99 -3.07 1.80
N ILE A 148 -2.37 -2.17 0.88
CA ILE A 148 -3.09 -0.95 1.23
C ILE A 148 -4.58 -1.27 1.20
N ALA A 149 -5.23 -1.14 2.35
CA ALA A 149 -6.63 -1.45 2.56
C ALA A 149 -7.45 -0.17 2.67
N ALA A 150 -8.70 -0.24 2.20
CA ALA A 150 -9.75 0.72 2.50
C ALA A 150 -10.78 0.04 3.42
N VAL A 151 -11.04 0.65 4.57
CA VAL A 151 -11.86 0.03 5.63
C VAL A 151 -12.97 1.00 6.04
N THR A 152 -14.17 0.47 6.20
CA THR A 152 -15.33 1.23 6.72
C THR A 152 -15.72 0.71 8.10
N GLY A 153 -16.33 1.58 8.92
CA GLY A 153 -16.78 1.22 10.27
C GLY A 153 -15.80 1.55 11.40
N LEU A 154 -14.60 2.07 11.08
CA LEU A 154 -13.61 2.57 12.03
C LEU A 154 -13.90 4.04 12.42
N LYS A 155 -15.03 4.27 13.10
CA LYS A 155 -15.55 5.60 13.45
C LYS A 155 -14.63 6.44 14.33
N ASP A 156 -13.80 5.78 15.14
CA ASP A 156 -12.89 6.47 16.06
C ASP A 156 -11.49 6.69 15.44
N ALA A 157 -11.25 6.22 14.21
CA ALA A 157 -9.96 6.38 13.54
C ALA A 157 -9.77 7.80 13.02
N ILE A 158 -8.51 8.24 13.03
CA ILE A 158 -8.04 9.44 12.35
C ILE A 158 -6.81 9.09 11.49
N ALA A 159 -6.41 9.99 10.59
CA ALA A 159 -5.13 9.83 9.89
C ALA A 159 -3.98 9.76 10.91
N GLY A 160 -3.17 8.72 10.82
CA GLY A 160 -2.10 8.39 11.77
C GLY A 160 -2.50 7.43 12.90
N SER A 161 -3.77 7.02 13.00
CA SER A 161 -4.20 6.02 13.99
C SER A 161 -3.59 4.64 13.73
N THR A 162 -3.25 3.95 14.82
CA THR A 162 -3.02 2.51 14.80
C THR A 162 -4.33 1.79 15.13
N VAL A 163 -4.67 0.80 14.31
CA VAL A 163 -5.83 -0.06 14.50
C VAL A 163 -5.36 -1.49 14.67
N SER A 164 -5.79 -2.17 15.72
CA SER A 164 -5.25 -3.49 16.08
C SER A 164 -6.27 -4.44 16.70
N SER A 165 -6.07 -5.74 16.53
CA SER A 165 -6.92 -6.78 17.17
C SER A 165 -6.69 -6.88 18.68
N VAL A 166 -5.47 -6.59 19.12
CA VAL A 166 -5.07 -6.50 20.54
C VAL A 166 -4.96 -5.04 20.97
N GLU A 167 -5.21 -4.77 22.25
CA GLU A 167 -5.03 -3.45 22.82
C GLU A 167 -3.53 -3.16 22.98
N MET A 168 -3.02 -2.22 22.19
CA MET A 168 -1.63 -1.76 22.28
C MET A 168 -1.55 -0.55 23.22
N THR A 169 -1.03 -0.77 24.43
CA THR A 169 -0.68 0.30 25.40
C THR A 169 0.67 0.94 25.09
#